data_AF-A0A2P2KKA0-F1
#
_entry.id   AF-A0A2P2KKA0-F1
#
_cell.length_a   1.000
_cell.length_b   1.000
_cell.length_c   1.000
_cell.angle_alpha   90.00
_cell.angle_beta   90.00
_cell.angle_gamma   90.00
#
_symmetry.space_group_name_H-M   'P 1'
#
loop_
_entity.id
_entity.type
_entity.pdbx_description
1 polymer ?
#
loop_
_entity_poly.entity_id
_entity_poly.type
_entity_poly.pdbx_seq_one_letter_code
_entity_poly.pdbx_strand_id
1 'polypeptide(L)'
;MERSANSDFVEGKIKKEAPQLAAVLREMKDGLDAVRSKVEVLTAKVKANNFPTADGISYLEAKHLLLLSHCQSLVYYLLRKAKGLPIQGHPVIQSLVEIRLFLEKIRPIDKKLEYQIQKLTRDAGNATDKADLKEKNTGGPQKSEDQLKYRPNPDMLVPKNDMNPKDGAGVYRPPKIAPAIMDEDKISKQERDALRGEKRTLQEARQGYIKDLIDDMQGRPEEVSCDLL
;
A
#
# COMPACT_ATOMS: atom_id res chain seq x y z
N MET A 1 -16.13 33.83 53.72
CA MET A 1 -17.30 33.60 52.84
C MET A 1 -16.92 33.08 51.46
N GLU A 2 -15.81 33.49 50.85
CA GLU A 2 -15.38 33.02 49.51
C GLU A 2 -15.10 31.51 49.37
N ARG A 3 -14.64 30.82 50.43
CA ARG A 3 -14.38 29.36 50.38
C ARG A 3 -15.66 28.51 50.26
N SER A 4 -16.79 28.98 50.80
CA SER A 4 -18.07 28.27 50.72
C SER A 4 -18.65 28.31 49.31
N ALA A 5 -18.65 29.50 48.69
CA ALA A 5 -19.17 29.68 47.33
C ALA A 5 -18.36 28.91 46.28
N ASN A 6 -17.05 28.75 46.48
CA ASN A 6 -16.19 27.96 45.59
C ASN A 6 -16.42 26.44 45.74
N SER A 7 -16.74 25.99 46.96
CA SER A 7 -17.14 24.61 47.26
C SER A 7 -18.45 24.26 46.54
N ASP A 8 -19.47 25.11 46.67
CA ASP A 8 -20.80 24.87 46.11
C ASP A 8 -20.79 24.89 44.56
N PHE A 9 -19.93 25.73 43.96
CA PHE A 9 -19.73 25.77 42.52
C PHE A 9 -19.00 24.53 41.97
N VAL A 10 -17.97 24.06 42.68
CA VAL A 10 -17.25 22.83 42.33
C VAL A 10 -18.15 21.61 42.48
N GLU A 11 -18.98 21.57 43.52
CA GLU A 11 -19.91 20.48 43.78
C GLU A 11 -21.05 20.41 42.76
N GLY A 12 -21.51 21.57 42.26
CA GLY A 12 -22.42 21.66 41.12
C GLY A 12 -21.82 21.17 39.80
N LYS A 13 -20.53 21.42 39.56
CA LYS A 13 -19.80 20.87 38.41
C LYS A 13 -19.62 19.36 38.52
N ILE A 14 -19.18 18.87 39.67
CA ILE A 14 -19.00 17.43 39.90
C ILE A 14 -20.31 16.67 39.67
N LYS A 15 -21.45 17.19 40.15
CA LYS A 15 -22.76 16.56 39.94
C LYS A 15 -23.20 16.50 38.47
N LYS A 16 -22.74 17.44 37.63
CA LYS A 16 -23.02 17.44 36.17
C LYS A 16 -21.99 16.63 35.37
N GLU A 17 -20.73 16.69 35.73
CA GLU A 17 -19.61 16.06 35.02
C GLU A 17 -19.44 14.58 35.38
N ALA A 18 -19.79 14.17 36.60
CA ALA A 18 -19.74 12.77 37.04
C ALA A 18 -20.59 11.82 36.18
N PRO A 19 -21.88 12.10 35.88
CA PRO A 19 -22.67 11.22 35.01
C PRO A 19 -22.16 11.23 33.56
N GLN A 20 -21.63 12.36 33.07
CA GLN A 20 -21.03 12.46 31.74
C GLN A 20 -19.75 11.62 31.63
N LEU A 21 -18.86 11.70 32.63
CA LEU A 21 -17.67 10.87 32.70
C LEU A 21 -18.02 9.38 32.79
N ALA A 22 -19.03 9.02 33.58
CA ALA A 22 -19.49 7.64 33.69
C ALA A 22 -20.02 7.10 32.35
N ALA A 23 -20.75 7.92 31.58
CA ALA A 23 -21.20 7.56 30.24
C ALA A 23 -20.03 7.31 29.28
N VAL A 24 -19.04 8.21 29.25
CA VAL A 24 -17.85 8.08 28.38
C VAL A 24 -17.00 6.87 28.77
N LEU A 25 -16.84 6.60 30.07
CA LEU A 25 -16.12 5.41 30.53
C LEU A 25 -16.84 4.11 30.16
N ARG A 26 -18.17 4.13 30.15
CA ARG A 26 -18.97 2.98 29.69
C ARG A 26 -18.79 2.74 28.20
N GLU A 27 -18.85 3.80 27.39
CA GLU A 27 -18.57 3.71 25.95
C GLU A 27 -17.15 3.20 25.67
N MET A 28 -16.16 3.66 26.43
CA MET A 28 -14.78 3.17 26.32
C MET A 28 -14.68 1.68 26.65
N LYS A 29 -15.41 1.21 27.68
CA LYS A 29 -15.47 -0.21 28.04
C LYS A 29 -16.11 -1.03 26.93
N ASP A 30 -17.26 -0.59 26.41
CA ASP A 30 -17.97 -1.29 25.35
C ASP A 30 -17.10 -1.38 24.08
N GLY A 31 -16.36 -0.31 23.76
CA GLY A 31 -15.38 -0.30 22.68
C GLY A 31 -14.23 -1.28 22.89
N LEU A 32 -13.70 -1.38 24.12
CA LEU A 32 -12.66 -2.35 24.48
C LEU A 32 -13.17 -3.80 24.38
N ASP A 33 -14.39 -4.08 24.82
CA ASP A 33 -15.01 -5.40 24.74
C ASP A 33 -15.25 -5.81 23.26
N ALA A 34 -15.65 -4.86 22.41
CA ALA A 34 -15.77 -5.08 20.96
C ALA A 34 -14.41 -5.35 20.27
N VAL A 35 -13.34 -4.65 20.67
CA VAL A 35 -11.99 -4.92 20.16
C VAL A 35 -11.50 -6.29 20.65
N ARG A 36 -11.70 -6.58 21.95
CA ARG A 36 -11.28 -7.84 22.57
C ARG A 36 -11.92 -9.04 21.88
N SER A 37 -13.25 -9.02 21.68
CA SER A 37 -13.95 -10.10 20.97
C SER A 37 -13.42 -10.32 19.54
N LYS A 38 -13.15 -9.26 18.79
CA LYS A 38 -12.54 -9.36 17.45
C LYS A 38 -11.13 -9.94 17.49
N VAL A 39 -10.30 -9.49 18.45
CA VAL A 39 -8.94 -10.01 18.64
C VAL A 39 -8.98 -11.49 19.03
N GLU A 40 -9.88 -11.89 19.94
CA GLU A 40 -10.04 -13.28 20.36
C GLU A 40 -10.38 -14.19 19.16
N VAL A 41 -11.32 -13.78 18.31
CA VAL A 41 -11.65 -14.47 17.05
C VAL A 41 -10.44 -14.58 16.12
N LEU A 42 -9.67 -13.50 15.96
CA LEU A 42 -8.47 -13.51 15.12
C LEU A 42 -7.37 -14.41 15.71
N THR A 43 -7.12 -14.37 17.02
CA THR A 43 -6.16 -15.26 17.68
C THR A 43 -6.56 -16.73 17.59
N ALA A 44 -7.85 -17.06 17.63
CA ALA A 44 -8.33 -18.43 17.41
C ALA A 44 -8.00 -18.90 15.98
N LYS A 45 -8.23 -18.05 14.97
CA LYS A 45 -7.90 -18.34 13.57
C LYS A 45 -6.38 -18.44 13.32
N VAL A 46 -5.58 -17.61 13.99
CA VAL A 46 -4.11 -17.69 13.94
C VAL A 46 -3.60 -19.00 14.53
N LYS A 47 -4.14 -19.42 15.69
CA LYS A 47 -3.80 -20.71 16.33
C LYS A 47 -4.21 -21.91 15.50
N ALA A 48 -5.24 -21.78 14.67
CA ALA A 48 -5.67 -22.80 13.72
C ALA A 48 -4.75 -22.89 12.46
N ASN A 49 -3.62 -22.18 12.43
CA ASN A 49 -2.68 -22.10 11.29
C ASN A 49 -3.31 -21.58 9.97
N ASN A 50 -4.46 -20.90 10.03
CA ASN A 50 -5.13 -20.35 8.85
C ASN A 50 -4.40 -19.12 8.25
N PHE A 51 -3.39 -18.60 8.94
CA PHE A 51 -2.58 -17.47 8.47
C PHE A 51 -1.10 -17.80 8.57
N PRO A 52 -0.28 -17.50 7.53
CA PRO A 52 1.16 -17.60 7.61
C PRO A 52 1.68 -16.51 8.56
N THR A 53 1.77 -16.83 9.85
CA THR A 53 2.26 -15.92 10.91
C THR A 53 3.76 -16.01 11.16
N ALA A 54 4.48 -16.84 10.40
CA ALA A 54 5.93 -17.05 10.57
C ALA A 54 6.73 -15.74 10.46
N ASP A 55 6.33 -14.84 9.55
CA ASP A 55 6.85 -13.49 9.41
C ASP A 55 5.69 -12.49 9.53
N GLY A 56 5.18 -12.30 10.75
CA GLY A 56 4.32 -11.15 11.03
C GLY A 56 5.03 -9.86 10.62
N ILE A 57 4.29 -8.86 10.14
CA ILE A 57 4.86 -7.53 9.90
C ILE A 57 5.34 -7.02 11.26
N SER A 58 6.63 -7.13 11.56
CA SER A 58 7.24 -6.70 12.83
C SER A 58 6.84 -5.26 13.20
N TYR A 59 6.65 -4.42 12.19
CA TYR A 59 6.12 -3.06 12.36
C TYR A 59 4.70 -3.01 12.93
N LEU A 60 3.79 -3.89 12.51
CA LEU A 60 2.40 -3.90 13.01
C LEU A 60 2.35 -4.30 14.49
N GLU A 61 3.21 -5.24 14.88
CA GLU A 61 3.36 -5.63 16.29
C GLU A 61 3.93 -4.48 17.13
N ALA A 62 5.01 -3.83 16.66
CA ALA A 62 5.57 -2.66 17.32
C ALA A 62 4.54 -1.52 17.45
N LYS A 63 3.74 -1.28 16.41
CA LYS A 63 2.66 -0.29 16.41
C LYS A 63 1.56 -0.65 17.41
N HIS A 64 1.20 -1.92 17.51
CA HIS A 64 0.23 -2.41 18.48
C HIS A 64 0.72 -2.16 19.92
N LEU A 65 1.96 -2.53 20.23
CA LEU A 65 2.57 -2.28 21.55
C LEU A 65 2.65 -0.79 21.88
N LEU A 66 2.97 0.06 20.89
CA LEU A 66 3.02 1.51 21.05
C LEU A 66 1.63 2.10 21.37
N LEU A 67 0.59 1.66 20.65
CA LEU A 67 -0.79 2.07 20.92
C LEU A 67 -1.27 1.57 22.29
N LEU A 68 -0.91 0.36 22.69
CA LEU A 68 -1.26 -0.20 24.00
C LEU A 68 -0.62 0.62 25.13
N SER A 69 0.67 0.93 25.01
CA SER A 69 1.39 1.81 25.94
C SER A 69 0.76 3.20 26.05
N HIS A 70 0.28 3.76 24.93
CA HIS A 70 -0.47 5.02 24.91
C HIS A 70 -1.75 4.94 25.75
N CYS A 71 -2.58 3.91 25.50
CA CYS A 71 -3.82 3.70 26.24
C CYS A 71 -3.56 3.48 27.73
N GLN A 72 -2.54 2.72 28.10
CA GLN A 72 -2.15 2.50 29.49
C GLN A 72 -1.74 3.80 30.18
N SER A 73 -0.93 4.63 29.51
CA SER A 73 -0.50 5.94 30.03
C SER A 73 -1.68 6.90 30.22
N LEU A 74 -2.66 6.84 29.30
CA LEU A 74 -3.87 7.66 29.35
C LEU A 74 -4.80 7.24 30.48
N VAL A 75 -5.04 5.93 30.66
CA VAL A 75 -5.83 5.40 31.79
C VAL A 75 -5.15 5.74 33.11
N TYR A 76 -3.83 5.61 33.21
CA TYR A 76 -3.10 6.00 34.41
C TYR A 76 -3.23 7.50 34.70
N TYR A 77 -3.11 8.35 33.68
CA TYR A 77 -3.32 9.79 33.80
C TYR A 77 -4.71 10.14 34.34
N LEU A 78 -5.76 9.50 33.81
CA LEU A 78 -7.13 9.65 34.28
C LEU A 78 -7.29 9.20 35.74
N LEU A 79 -6.74 8.04 36.10
CA LEU A 79 -6.77 7.53 37.48
C LEU A 79 -6.07 8.48 38.45
N ARG A 80 -4.95 9.05 38.04
CA ARG A 80 -4.17 9.98 38.87
C ARG A 80 -4.91 11.30 39.06
N LYS A 81 -5.59 11.79 38.02
CA LYS A 81 -6.53 12.92 38.10
C LYS A 81 -7.70 12.63 39.03
N ALA A 82 -8.31 11.46 38.93
CA ALA A 82 -9.44 11.06 39.76
C ALA A 82 -9.08 10.96 41.25
N LYS A 83 -7.83 10.58 41.57
CA LYS A 83 -7.30 10.55 42.93
C LYS A 83 -6.88 11.93 43.48
N GLY A 84 -6.97 12.99 42.67
CA GLY A 84 -6.57 14.34 43.08
C GLY A 84 -5.06 14.54 43.24
N LEU A 85 -4.24 13.65 42.67
CA LEU A 85 -2.78 13.74 42.78
C LEU A 85 -2.21 14.80 41.82
N PRO A 86 -1.15 15.54 42.23
CA PRO A 86 -0.56 16.58 41.41
C PRO A 86 0.08 15.99 40.14
N ILE A 87 -0.30 16.54 39.00
CA ILE A 87 0.08 16.01 37.68
C ILE A 87 1.38 16.66 37.19
N GLN A 88 1.68 17.87 37.65
CA GLN A 88 2.86 18.63 37.30
C GLN A 88 4.12 17.84 37.73
N GLY A 89 5.05 17.65 36.77
CA GLY A 89 6.32 16.94 37.00
C GLY A 89 6.25 15.41 36.93
N HIS A 90 5.09 14.81 36.63
CA HIS A 90 5.01 13.35 36.52
C HIS A 90 5.45 12.85 35.15
N PRO A 91 6.27 11.77 35.07
CA PRO A 91 6.80 11.25 33.80
C PRO A 91 5.71 10.78 32.83
N VAL A 92 4.47 10.56 33.29
CA VAL A 92 3.35 10.14 32.44
C VAL A 92 3.00 11.18 31.39
N ILE A 93 3.11 12.49 31.69
CA ILE A 93 2.87 13.51 30.66
C ILE A 93 3.95 13.43 29.58
N GLN A 94 5.22 13.30 29.98
CA GLN A 94 6.34 13.16 29.05
C GLN A 94 6.18 11.90 28.19
N SER A 95 5.85 10.77 28.81
CA SER A 95 5.60 9.50 28.12
C SER A 95 4.44 9.62 27.12
N LEU A 96 3.36 10.32 27.47
CA LEU A 96 2.21 10.53 26.59
C LEU A 96 2.58 11.34 25.35
N VAL A 97 3.34 12.43 25.53
CA VAL A 97 3.80 13.29 24.44
C VAL A 97 4.81 12.54 23.56
N GLU A 98 5.75 11.83 24.17
CA GLU A 98 6.75 11.04 23.46
C GLU A 98 6.09 9.96 22.57
N ILE A 99 5.16 9.19 23.13
CA ILE A 99 4.40 8.19 22.36
C ILE A 99 3.59 8.87 21.24
N ARG A 100 3.02 10.06 21.50
CA ARG A 100 2.28 10.80 20.47
C ARG A 100 3.19 11.23 19.31
N LEU A 101 4.41 11.69 19.61
CA LEU A 101 5.41 12.04 18.61
C LEU A 101 5.82 10.81 17.79
N PHE A 102 6.00 9.65 18.43
CA PHE A 102 6.26 8.41 17.70
C PHE A 102 5.12 8.04 16.76
N LEU A 103 3.86 8.16 17.20
CA LEU A 103 2.69 7.92 16.34
C LEU A 103 2.64 8.86 15.14
N GLU A 104 3.13 10.09 15.26
CA GLU A 104 3.22 11.03 14.14
C GLU A 104 4.34 10.67 13.16
N LYS A 105 5.50 10.26 13.68
CA LYS A 105 6.64 9.85 12.86
C LYS A 105 6.39 8.58 12.05
N ILE A 106 5.55 7.67 12.54
CA ILE A 106 5.25 6.41 11.84
C ILE A 106 4.15 6.55 10.76
N ARG A 107 3.37 7.65 10.74
CA ARG A 107 2.33 7.90 9.70
C ARG A 107 2.78 7.70 8.25
N PRO A 108 3.96 8.15 7.79
CA PRO A 108 4.41 7.88 6.43
C PRO A 108 4.63 6.39 6.16
N ILE A 109 5.04 5.61 7.17
CA ILE A 109 5.20 4.16 7.05
C ILE A 109 3.83 3.48 6.95
N ASP A 110 2.87 3.93 7.77
CA ASP A 110 1.48 3.46 7.69
C ASP A 110 0.90 3.61 6.29
N LYS A 111 1.09 4.77 5.65
CA LYS A 111 0.63 5.02 4.28
C LYS A 111 1.25 4.06 3.26
N LYS A 112 2.52 3.71 3.42
CA LYS A 112 3.21 2.77 2.51
C LYS A 112 2.71 1.34 2.69
N LEU A 113 2.38 0.95 3.92
CA LEU A 113 1.92 -0.40 4.25
C LEU A 113 0.40 -0.58 4.13
N GLU A 114 -0.37 0.52 4.02
CA GLU A 114 -1.83 0.51 3.98
C GLU A 114 -2.37 -0.45 2.92
N TYR A 115 -1.84 -0.39 1.69
CA TYR A 115 -2.27 -1.29 0.62
C TYR A 115 -2.01 -2.77 0.95
N GLN A 116 -0.85 -3.07 1.53
CA GLN A 116 -0.48 -4.45 1.88
C GLN A 116 -1.37 -4.98 3.01
N ILE A 117 -1.62 -4.15 4.02
CA ILE A 117 -2.51 -4.49 5.14
C ILE A 117 -3.95 -4.70 4.64
N GLN A 118 -4.46 -3.81 3.79
CA GLN A 118 -5.80 -3.94 3.21
C GLN A 118 -5.92 -5.19 2.34
N LYS A 119 -4.92 -5.50 1.52
CA LYS A 119 -4.88 -6.72 0.70
C LYS A 119 -4.94 -7.97 1.58
N LEU A 120 -4.07 -8.08 2.59
CA LEU A 120 -4.05 -9.21 3.51
C LEU A 120 -5.37 -9.36 4.28
N THR A 121 -5.97 -8.24 4.70
CA THR A 121 -7.26 -8.25 5.41
C THR A 121 -8.41 -8.67 4.50
N ARG A 122 -8.40 -8.25 3.23
CA ARG A 122 -9.40 -8.64 2.22
C ARG A 122 -9.27 -10.10 1.83
N ASP A 123 -8.05 -10.59 1.66
CA ASP A 123 -7.79 -12.01 1.37
C ASP A 123 -8.20 -12.89 2.57
N ALA A 124 -7.97 -12.43 3.80
CA ALA A 124 -8.47 -13.08 5.02
C ALA A 124 -10.01 -13.09 5.13
N GLY A 125 -10.68 -12.01 4.72
CA GLY A 125 -12.15 -11.93 4.68
C GLY A 125 -12.78 -12.74 3.53
N ASN A 126 -12.12 -12.82 2.38
CA ASN A 126 -12.59 -13.63 1.24
C ASN A 126 -12.30 -15.12 1.44
N ALA A 127 -11.29 -15.49 2.24
CA ALA A 127 -11.03 -16.89 2.60
C ALA A 127 -12.17 -17.48 3.42
N THR A 128 -12.89 -16.68 4.22
CA THR A 128 -14.11 -17.14 4.89
C THR A 128 -15.27 -17.37 3.91
N ASP A 129 -15.41 -16.55 2.87
CA ASP A 129 -16.48 -16.74 1.85
C ASP A 129 -16.17 -17.87 0.85
N LYS A 130 -14.89 -18.16 0.59
CA LYS A 130 -14.47 -19.26 -0.32
C LYS A 130 -14.36 -20.62 0.38
N ALA A 131 -14.33 -20.67 1.71
CA ALA A 131 -14.35 -21.93 2.45
C ALA A 131 -15.73 -22.62 2.34
N ASP A 132 -16.82 -21.85 2.20
CA ASP A 132 -18.18 -22.39 2.04
C ASP A 132 -18.51 -22.82 0.59
N LEU A 133 -17.62 -22.58 -0.38
CA LEU A 133 -17.85 -22.86 -1.81
C LEU A 133 -16.83 -23.84 -2.42
N LYS A 134 -15.94 -24.44 -1.62
CA LYS A 134 -14.90 -25.38 -2.08
C LYS A 134 -15.13 -26.82 -1.64
N GLU A 135 -16.37 -27.28 -1.64
CA GLU A 135 -16.70 -28.70 -1.77
C GLU A 135 -17.53 -28.93 -3.05
N LYS A 136 -16.92 -28.68 -4.21
CA LYS A 136 -17.09 -29.47 -5.45
C LYS A 136 -16.40 -28.75 -6.62
N ASN A 137 -15.64 -29.55 -7.37
CA ASN A 137 -15.18 -29.33 -8.74
C ASN A 137 -13.80 -28.67 -8.94
N THR A 138 -12.78 -29.54 -8.97
CA THR A 138 -11.84 -29.76 -10.10
C THR A 138 -11.10 -28.57 -10.74
N GLY A 139 -9.77 -28.55 -10.51
CA GLY A 139 -8.77 -28.59 -11.59
C GLY A 139 -8.53 -27.33 -12.45
N GLY A 140 -7.60 -26.47 -12.02
CA GLY A 140 -6.92 -25.51 -12.91
C GLY A 140 -6.03 -24.51 -12.14
N PRO A 141 -4.74 -24.36 -12.47
CA PRO A 141 -3.89 -23.37 -11.80
C PRO A 141 -4.12 -22.00 -12.43
N GLN A 142 -4.92 -21.15 -11.80
CA GLN A 142 -4.86 -19.71 -12.07
C GLN A 142 -3.56 -19.16 -11.48
N LYS A 143 -2.54 -19.03 -12.33
CA LYS A 143 -1.31 -18.31 -12.01
C LYS A 143 -1.68 -16.85 -11.78
N SER A 144 -1.56 -16.41 -10.53
CA SER A 144 -1.43 -15.01 -10.17
C SER A 144 -0.21 -14.42 -10.89
N GLU A 145 -0.45 -13.38 -11.69
CA GLU A 145 0.61 -12.60 -12.32
C GLU A 145 1.30 -11.76 -11.25
N ASP A 146 2.32 -12.37 -10.65
CA ASP A 146 3.22 -11.76 -9.70
C ASP A 146 4.22 -10.88 -10.48
N GLN A 147 4.06 -9.55 -10.39
CA GLN A 147 4.89 -8.55 -11.06
C GLN A 147 6.38 -8.62 -10.66
N LEU A 148 6.75 -9.43 -9.68
CA LEU A 148 8.13 -9.76 -9.32
C LEU A 148 8.77 -10.85 -10.19
N LYS A 149 7.99 -11.55 -11.04
CA LYS A 149 8.50 -12.54 -12.02
C LYS A 149 9.08 -11.90 -13.28
N TYR A 150 9.03 -10.57 -13.42
CA TYR A 150 9.67 -9.81 -14.50
C TYR A 150 11.16 -9.51 -14.24
N ARG A 151 11.81 -10.25 -13.34
CA ARG A 151 13.28 -10.30 -13.30
C ARG A 151 13.75 -11.25 -14.40
N PRO A 152 14.78 -10.90 -15.19
CA PRO A 152 15.36 -11.82 -16.15
C PRO A 152 15.76 -13.12 -15.43
N ASN A 153 15.21 -14.26 -15.85
CA ASN A 153 15.61 -15.57 -15.33
C ASN A 153 16.95 -15.96 -15.98
N PRO A 154 18.07 -15.99 -15.23
CA PRO A 154 19.37 -16.35 -15.79
C PRO A 154 19.43 -17.83 -16.22
N ASP A 155 18.55 -18.69 -15.70
CA ASP A 155 18.47 -20.12 -16.07
C ASP A 155 17.86 -20.38 -17.45
N MET A 156 17.19 -19.39 -18.07
CA MET A 156 16.76 -19.49 -19.48
C MET A 156 17.85 -19.10 -20.49
N LEU A 157 19.03 -18.67 -20.01
CA LEU A 157 20.19 -18.43 -20.87
C LEU A 157 20.81 -19.77 -21.26
N VAL A 158 20.18 -20.47 -22.19
CA VAL A 158 20.76 -21.67 -22.80
C VAL A 158 22.03 -21.25 -23.55
N PRO A 159 23.23 -21.74 -23.18
CA PRO A 159 24.43 -21.51 -23.97
C PRO A 159 24.23 -22.15 -25.34
N LYS A 160 24.41 -21.37 -26.41
CA LYS A 160 24.35 -21.82 -27.80
C LYS A 160 25.51 -22.76 -28.14
N ASN A 161 25.57 -23.94 -27.52
CA ASN A 161 26.59 -24.93 -27.89
C ASN A 161 26.04 -26.34 -28.17
N ASP A 162 24.73 -26.56 -28.11
CA ASP A 162 24.12 -27.85 -28.49
C ASP A 162 23.05 -27.69 -29.56
N MET A 163 23.49 -27.30 -30.77
CA MET A 163 22.76 -27.58 -32.01
C MET A 163 23.77 -28.08 -33.04
N ASN A 164 24.16 -29.35 -32.90
CA ASN A 164 24.90 -30.04 -33.94
C ASN A 164 23.92 -30.82 -34.82
N PRO A 165 23.84 -30.51 -36.12
CA PRO A 165 23.73 -31.53 -37.14
C PRO A 165 25.01 -31.51 -37.97
N LYS A 166 25.62 -32.70 -38.09
CA LYS A 166 26.67 -32.97 -39.06
C LYS A 166 26.19 -32.54 -40.46
N ASP A 167 26.95 -31.66 -41.11
CA ASP A 167 27.59 -31.90 -42.42
C ASP A 167 28.04 -30.59 -43.06
N GLY A 168 29.35 -30.52 -43.37
CA GLY A 168 29.88 -29.77 -44.52
C GLY A 168 30.07 -28.26 -44.40
N ALA A 169 31.35 -27.87 -44.24
CA ALA A 169 31.96 -26.59 -44.59
C ALA A 169 31.52 -25.35 -43.78
N GLY A 170 32.52 -24.69 -43.17
CA GLY A 170 32.41 -23.48 -42.33
C GLY A 170 31.95 -22.21 -43.04
N VAL A 171 30.81 -22.26 -43.72
CA VAL A 171 30.11 -21.09 -44.24
C VAL A 171 28.89 -20.83 -43.36
N TYR A 172 28.94 -19.74 -42.60
CA TYR A 172 27.80 -19.29 -41.80
C TYR A 172 26.59 -19.01 -42.71
N ARG A 173 25.49 -19.70 -42.45
CA ARG A 173 24.19 -19.44 -43.07
C ARG A 173 23.30 -18.70 -42.07
N PRO A 174 22.98 -17.42 -42.32
CA PRO A 174 22.06 -16.68 -41.47
C PRO A 174 20.73 -17.44 -41.30
N PRO A 175 20.21 -17.58 -40.06
CA PRO A 175 18.93 -18.23 -39.83
C PRO A 175 17.83 -17.48 -40.57
N LYS A 176 17.09 -18.20 -41.43
CA LYS A 176 15.91 -17.64 -42.09
C LYS A 176 14.75 -17.65 -41.10
N ILE A 177 14.56 -16.54 -40.39
CA ILE A 177 13.42 -16.35 -39.49
C ILE A 177 12.20 -16.00 -40.36
N ALA A 178 11.23 -16.92 -40.43
CA ALA A 178 9.92 -16.60 -40.98
C ALA A 178 9.17 -15.67 -40.01
N PRO A 179 8.45 -14.64 -40.49
CA PRO A 179 7.64 -13.80 -39.62
C PRO A 179 6.61 -14.64 -38.87
N ALA A 180 6.74 -14.70 -37.55
CA ALA A 180 5.71 -15.26 -36.70
C ALA A 180 4.56 -14.26 -36.62
N ILE A 181 3.38 -14.67 -37.10
CA ILE A 181 2.15 -13.89 -36.94
C ILE A 181 1.69 -14.12 -35.49
N MET A 182 1.74 -13.08 -34.68
CA MET A 182 1.12 -13.08 -33.35
C MET A 182 -0.39 -12.94 -33.53
N ASP A 183 -1.16 -13.90 -33.05
CA ASP A 183 -2.63 -13.82 -33.01
C ASP A 183 -3.07 -12.86 -31.90
N GLU A 184 -2.81 -11.57 -32.12
CA GLU A 184 -3.32 -10.47 -31.30
C GLU A 184 -4.14 -9.58 -32.25
N ASP A 185 -5.46 -9.72 -32.11
CA ASP A 185 -6.53 -8.94 -32.69
C ASP A 185 -6.67 -8.95 -34.22
N LYS A 186 -7.90 -9.26 -34.68
CA LYS A 186 -8.36 -9.18 -36.07
C LYS A 186 -8.52 -7.71 -36.50
N ILE A 187 -7.50 -6.90 -36.30
CA ILE A 187 -7.44 -5.54 -36.83
C ILE A 187 -7.29 -5.67 -38.34
N SER A 188 -8.28 -5.17 -39.08
CA SER A 188 -8.28 -5.25 -40.54
C SER A 188 -7.01 -4.58 -41.10
N LYS A 189 -6.53 -5.01 -42.27
CA LYS A 189 -5.33 -4.41 -42.91
C LYS A 189 -5.45 -2.88 -43.00
N GLN A 190 -6.65 -2.40 -43.31
CA GLN A 190 -6.96 -0.99 -43.49
C GLN A 190 -6.83 -0.18 -42.20
N GLU A 191 -7.24 -0.75 -41.07
CA GLU A 191 -7.16 -0.12 -39.75
C GLU A 191 -5.72 -0.09 -39.22
N ARG A 192 -4.91 -1.13 -39.50
CA ARG A 192 -3.46 -1.13 -39.19
C ARG A 192 -2.71 -0.03 -39.95
N ASP A 193 -3.05 0.19 -41.22
CA ASP A 193 -2.40 1.22 -42.05
C ASP A 193 -2.81 2.63 -41.61
N ALA A 194 -4.07 2.82 -41.21
CA ALA A 194 -4.55 4.07 -40.62
C ALA A 194 -3.80 4.39 -39.30
N LEU A 195 -3.66 3.41 -38.40
CA LEU A 195 -2.94 3.60 -37.13
C LEU A 195 -1.46 3.95 -37.33
N ARG A 196 -0.82 3.41 -38.37
CA ARG A 196 0.57 3.74 -38.72
C ARG A 196 0.69 5.16 -39.27
N GLY A 197 -0.29 5.62 -40.05
CA GLY A 197 -0.37 7.00 -40.52
C GLY A 197 -0.52 7.98 -39.37
N GLU A 198 -1.51 7.75 -38.50
CA GLU A 198 -1.79 8.63 -37.35
C GLU A 198 -0.62 8.69 -36.36
N LYS A 199 0.05 7.56 -36.12
CA LYS A 199 1.22 7.53 -35.22
C LYS A 199 2.41 8.31 -35.81
N ARG A 200 2.56 8.37 -37.13
CA ARG A 200 3.60 9.17 -37.81
C ARG A 200 3.28 10.65 -37.74
N THR A 201 2.05 11.06 -38.04
CA THR A 201 1.65 12.48 -37.94
C THR A 201 1.75 13.00 -36.51
N LEU A 202 1.40 12.17 -35.51
CA LEU A 202 1.57 12.53 -34.09
C LEU A 202 3.06 12.67 -33.71
N GLN A 203 3.92 11.80 -34.23
CA GLN A 203 5.37 11.90 -34.01
C GLN A 203 5.97 13.12 -34.72
N GLU A 204 5.55 13.44 -35.93
CA GLU A 204 5.96 14.63 -36.69
C GLU A 204 5.51 15.91 -35.98
N ALA A 205 4.26 15.97 -35.50
CA ALA A 205 3.76 17.11 -34.71
C ALA A 205 4.55 17.27 -33.40
N ARG A 206 4.90 16.16 -32.75
CA ARG A 206 5.74 16.17 -31.54
C ARG A 206 7.19 16.58 -31.84
N GLN A 207 7.72 16.19 -33.00
CA GLN A 207 9.05 16.57 -33.44
C GLN A 207 9.11 18.04 -33.86
N GLY A 208 8.05 18.62 -34.42
CA GLY A 208 7.99 20.05 -34.76
C GLY A 208 8.28 20.94 -33.55
N TYR A 209 7.57 20.73 -32.44
CA TYR A 209 7.80 21.50 -31.21
C TYR A 209 9.21 21.32 -30.62
N ILE A 210 9.76 20.09 -30.70
CA ILE A 210 11.12 19.81 -30.23
C ILE A 210 12.16 20.43 -31.17
N LYS A 211 11.88 20.47 -32.47
CA LYS A 211 12.74 21.05 -33.49
C LYS A 211 12.83 22.57 -33.33
N ASP A 212 11.70 23.25 -33.16
CA ASP A 212 11.65 24.70 -32.89
C ASP A 212 12.46 25.06 -31.62
N LEU A 213 12.32 24.25 -30.56
CA LEU A 213 13.08 24.45 -29.32
C LEU A 213 14.60 24.22 -29.51
N ILE A 214 14.98 23.24 -30.34
CA ILE A 214 16.38 22.97 -30.67
C ILE A 214 16.97 24.10 -31.52
N ASP A 215 16.20 24.63 -32.47
CA ASP A 215 16.63 25.71 -33.35
C ASP A 215 16.80 27.04 -32.57
N ASP A 216 15.90 27.34 -31.63
CA ASP A 216 16.03 28.46 -30.66
C ASP A 216 17.29 28.34 -29.79
N MET A 217 17.60 27.11 -29.33
CA MET A 217 18.80 26.85 -28.51
C MET A 217 20.10 26.90 -29.30
N GLN A 218 20.07 26.53 -30.59
CA GLN A 218 21.24 26.51 -31.45
C GLN A 218 21.51 27.86 -32.12
N GLY A 219 20.57 28.81 -32.07
CA GLY A 219 20.74 30.17 -32.59
C GLY A 219 21.09 30.20 -34.09
N ARG A 220 20.66 29.17 -34.84
CA ARG A 220 20.96 29.01 -36.25
C ARG A 220 20.05 29.97 -37.05
N PRO A 221 20.59 30.87 -37.89
CA PRO A 221 19.75 31.74 -38.70
C PRO A 221 18.97 30.92 -39.73
N GLU A 222 17.66 31.17 -39.84
CA GLU A 222 16.80 30.51 -40.82
C GLU A 222 17.04 31.10 -42.22
N GLU A 223 17.23 30.23 -43.21
CA GLU A 223 17.29 30.65 -44.62
C GLU A 223 15.86 30.89 -45.11
N VAL A 224 15.45 32.16 -45.13
CA VAL A 224 14.18 32.56 -45.73
C VAL A 224 14.35 32.57 -47.25
N SER A 225 13.92 31.50 -47.94
CA SER A 225 13.78 31.56 -49.39
C SER A 225 12.60 32.46 -49.73
N CYS A 226 12.88 33.69 -50.18
CA CYS A 226 11.87 34.49 -50.88
C CYS A 226 11.57 33.80 -52.21
N ASP A 227 10.52 32.99 -52.24
CA ASP A 227 9.93 32.54 -53.50
C ASP A 227 9.28 33.76 -54.17
N LEU A 228 10.07 34.41 -55.03
CA LEU A 228 9.63 35.43 -55.97
C LEU A 228 9.03 34.72 -57.19
N LEU A 229 7.70 34.85 -57.34
CA LEU A 229 6.85 34.58 -58.52
C LEU A 229 6.86 33.15 -59.09
#